data_AF-A0A1V2YJD4-F1
#
_entry.id   AF-A0A1V2YJD4-F1
#
_cell.length_a   1.000
_cell.length_b   1.000
_cell.length_c   1.000
_cell.angle_alpha   90.00
_cell.angle_beta   90.00
_cell.angle_gamma   90.00
#
_symmetry.space_group_name_H-M   'P 1'
#
loop_
_entity.id
_entity.type
_entity.pdbx_description
1 polymer ?
#
loop_
_entity_poly.entity_id
_entity_poly.type
_entity_poly.pdbx_seq_one_letter_code
_entity_poly.pdbx_strand_id
1 'polypeptide(L)'
;MIFLSLTNGWAKKKDILTKFSELFSKYKDYILVVSYRVDGIPSENELLEVLSKYKTKSIDKYTIDYKYALSKSHSKEVLYIAQ
;
A
#
# COMPACT_ATOMS: atom_id res chain seq x y z
N MET A 1 8.90 -9.20 -23.07
CA MET A 1 9.89 -8.55 -22.17
C MET A 1 9.54 -7.07 -22.14
N ILE A 2 8.86 -6.58 -21.10
CA ILE A 2 8.44 -5.18 -20.99
C ILE A 2 9.50 -4.45 -20.17
N PHE A 3 10.23 -3.54 -20.82
CA PHE A 3 11.12 -2.60 -20.15
C PHE A 3 10.27 -1.60 -19.35
N LEU A 4 10.39 -1.61 -18.02
CA LEU A 4 9.83 -0.59 -17.15
C LEU A 4 10.53 0.75 -17.47
N SER A 5 9.73 1.75 -17.85
CA SER A 5 10.13 3.13 -18.08
C SER A 5 11.11 3.62 -17.00
N LEU A 6 12.18 4.30 -17.44
CA LEU A 6 13.30 4.80 -16.62
C LEU A 6 12.90 5.86 -15.56
N THR A 7 11.60 6.14 -15.40
CA THR A 7 11.00 7.06 -14.42
C THR A 7 9.99 6.37 -13.50
N ASN A 8 10.12 5.07 -13.24
CA ASN A 8 9.21 4.36 -12.35
C ASN A 8 9.40 4.76 -10.86
N GLY A 9 8.61 5.73 -10.39
CA GLY A 9 8.59 6.18 -8.98
C GLY A 9 8.25 5.07 -7.98
N TRP A 10 7.66 3.95 -8.44
CA TRP A 10 7.39 2.79 -7.59
C TRP A 10 8.65 1.99 -7.21
N ALA A 11 9.74 2.11 -7.98
CA ALA A 11 10.99 1.40 -7.70
C ALA A 11 11.95 2.20 -6.79
N LYS A 12 11.64 3.47 -6.53
CA LYS A 12 12.49 4.37 -5.75
C LYS A 12 11.88 4.61 -4.38
N LYS A 13 12.54 4.15 -3.33
CA LYS A 13 12.10 4.35 -1.93
C LYS A 13 11.78 5.81 -1.59
N LYS A 14 12.49 6.77 -2.18
CA LYS A 14 12.23 8.20 -1.96
C LYS A 14 10.94 8.72 -2.62
N ASP A 15 10.48 8.06 -3.68
CA ASP A 15 9.34 8.51 -4.48
C ASP A 15 8.07 7.70 -4.17
N ILE A 16 8.21 6.55 -3.49
CA ILE A 16 7.11 5.61 -3.23
C ILE A 16 5.97 6.23 -2.41
N LEU A 17 6.29 7.01 -1.36
CA LEU A 17 5.29 7.62 -0.50
C LEU A 17 4.46 8.65 -1.29
N THR A 18 5.13 9.44 -2.13
CA THR A 18 4.48 10.37 -3.06
C THR A 18 3.58 9.63 -4.05
N LYS A 19 4.01 8.49 -4.58
CA LYS A 19 3.19 7.68 -5.50
C LYS A 19 1.95 7.09 -4.83
N PHE A 20 2.04 6.67 -3.58
CA PHE A 20 0.86 6.29 -2.79
C PHE A 20 -0.08 7.48 -2.57
N SER A 21 0.46 8.66 -2.26
CA SER A 21 -0.33 9.88 -2.09
C SER A 21 -1.10 10.26 -3.36
N GLU A 22 -0.43 10.23 -4.51
CA GLU A 22 -1.06 10.46 -5.83
C GLU A 22 -2.17 9.43 -6.12
N LEU A 23 -1.91 8.15 -5.82
CA LEU A 23 -2.88 7.07 -6.02
C LEU A 23 -4.13 7.25 -5.16
N PHE A 24 -3.96 7.50 -3.86
CA PHE A 24 -5.08 7.65 -2.92
C PHE A 24 -5.88 8.92 -3.21
N SER A 25 -5.21 10.00 -3.59
CA SER A 25 -5.85 11.23 -4.05
C SER A 25 -6.73 10.99 -5.28
N LYS A 26 -6.22 10.24 -6.27
CA LYS A 26 -6.95 9.92 -7.51
C LYS A 26 -8.24 9.15 -7.26
N TYR A 27 -8.25 8.26 -6.26
CA TYR A 27 -9.40 7.41 -5.93
C TYR A 27 -10.08 7.82 -4.64
N LYS A 28 -9.95 9.08 -4.20
CA LYS A 28 -10.51 9.59 -2.94
C LYS A 28 -12.03 9.37 -2.81
N ASP A 29 -12.76 9.37 -3.93
CA ASP A 29 -14.22 9.23 -3.94
C ASP A 29 -14.72 7.78 -4.08
N TYR A 30 -13.83 6.79 -4.21
CA TYR A 30 -14.14 5.37 -4.38
C TYR A 30 -13.78 4.54 -3.16
N ILE A 31 -14.38 3.37 -2.95
CA ILE A 31 -13.89 2.44 -1.92
C ILE A 31 -12.53 1.88 -2.38
N LEU A 32 -11.51 1.99 -1.55
CA LEU A 32 -10.18 1.41 -1.79
C LEU A 32 -10.00 0.17 -0.94
N VAL A 33 -9.63 -0.94 -1.59
CA VAL A 33 -9.18 -2.17 -0.94
C VAL A 33 -7.69 -2.31 -1.18
N VAL A 34 -6.89 -2.22 -0.12
CA VAL A 34 -5.43 -2.21 -0.19
C VAL A 34 -4.88 -3.42 0.55
N SER A 35 -4.44 -4.44 -0.20
CA SER A 35 -3.61 -5.51 0.36
C SER A 35 -2.16 -5.05 0.40
N TYR A 36 -1.53 -5.16 1.58
CA TYR A 36 -0.19 -4.67 1.80
C TYR A 36 0.61 -5.59 2.71
N ARG A 37 1.93 -5.62 2.49
CA ARG A 37 2.85 -6.39 3.32
C ARG A 37 3.24 -5.57 4.55
N VAL A 38 3.26 -6.19 5.72
CA VAL A 38 3.71 -5.52 6.97
C VAL A 38 5.17 -5.10 6.89
N ASP A 39 6.01 -5.83 6.14
CA ASP A 39 7.41 -5.50 5.87
C ASP A 39 7.61 -4.66 4.59
N GLY A 40 6.54 -4.03 4.09
CA GLY A 40 6.57 -3.19 2.89
C GLY A 40 7.35 -1.88 3.06
N ILE A 41 7.61 -1.23 1.92
CA ILE A 41 8.16 0.13 1.85
C ILE A 41 7.20 0.96 0.98
N PRO A 42 6.51 1.98 1.54
CA PRO A 42 6.67 2.55 2.89
C PRO A 42 6.17 1.61 3.99
N SER A 43 6.51 1.88 5.24
CA SER A 43 6.02 1.10 6.39
C SER A 43 4.49 1.16 6.49
N GLU A 44 3.92 0.21 7.23
CA GLU A 44 2.47 0.17 7.49
C GLU A 44 1.92 1.51 8.01
N ASN A 45 2.62 2.11 8.99
CA ASN A 45 2.22 3.37 9.60
C ASN A 45 2.28 4.54 8.62
N GLU A 46 3.33 4.62 7.80
CA GLU A 46 3.44 5.65 6.77
C GLU A 46 2.35 5.51 5.70
N LEU A 47 2.02 4.28 5.30
CA LEU A 47 0.93 4.02 4.37
C LEU A 47 -0.42 4.47 4.93
N LEU A 48 -0.71 4.15 6.19
CA LEU A 48 -1.92 4.56 6.91
C LEU A 48 -2.01 6.08 7.08
N GLU A 49 -0.90 6.75 7.35
CA GLU A 49 -0.85 8.20 7.45
C GLU A 49 -1.22 8.85 6.12
N VAL A 50 -0.75 8.32 5.00
CA VAL A 50 -1.09 8.85 3.67
C VAL A 50 -2.53 8.48 3.29
N LEU A 51 -2.99 7.27 3.61
CA LEU A 51 -4.35 6.83 3.31
C LEU A 51 -5.41 7.66 4.05
N SER A 52 -5.18 7.95 5.33
CA SER A 52 -6.10 8.73 6.18
C SER A 52 -6.26 10.19 5.75
N LYS A 53 -5.29 10.75 4.99
CA LYS A 53 -5.42 12.09 4.38
C LYS A 53 -6.51 12.17 3.31
N TYR A 54 -6.86 11.04 2.69
CA TYR A 54 -7.83 10.99 1.58
C TYR A 54 -9.09 10.16 1.89
N LYS A 55 -9.06 9.32 2.93
CA LYS A 55 -10.15 8.42 3.34
C LYS A 55 -10.61 8.78 4.73
N THR A 56 -11.62 9.63 4.80
CA THR A 56 -12.05 10.28 6.04
C THR A 56 -13.23 9.60 6.70
N LYS A 57 -13.93 8.69 6.02
CA LYS A 57 -15.13 8.04 6.59
C LYS A 57 -14.75 6.86 7.49
N SER A 58 -14.01 5.90 6.94
CA SER A 58 -13.51 4.75 7.70
C SER A 58 -12.29 4.14 7.03
N ILE A 59 -11.45 3.51 7.84
CA ILE A 59 -10.35 2.65 7.40
C ILE A 59 -10.39 1.40 8.29
N ASP A 60 -10.94 0.32 7.76
CA ASP A 60 -10.99 -0.97 8.44
C ASP A 60 -9.73 -1.77 8.14
N LYS A 61 -9.07 -2.30 9.17
CA LYS A 61 -7.86 -3.12 9.06
C LYS A 61 -8.17 -4.57 9.37
N TYR A 62 -7.73 -5.46 8.49
CA TYR A 62 -7.75 -6.91 8.71
C TYR A 62 -6.32 -7.44 8.58
N THR A 63 -5.88 -8.25 9.54
CA THR A 63 -4.55 -8.89 9.49
C THR A 63 -4.72 -10.34 9.07
N ILE A 64 -3.95 -10.77 8.08
CA ILE A 64 -3.94 -12.14 7.59
C ILE A 64 -2.52 -12.68 7.77
N ASP A 65 -2.39 -13.77 8.53
CA ASP A 65 -1.15 -14.52 8.61
C ASP A 65 -0.99 -15.37 7.34
N TYR A 66 -0.59 -14.73 6.24
CA TYR A 66 -0.47 -15.38 4.94
C TYR A 66 0.95 -15.92 4.71
N LYS A 67 1.10 -17.24 4.60
CA LYS A 67 2.38 -17.87 4.25
C LYS A 67 2.47 -18.07 2.73
N TYR A 68 3.22 -17.21 2.05
CA TYR A 68 3.57 -17.44 0.65
C TYR A 68 4.39 -18.73 0.50
N ALA A 69 4.01 -19.59 -0.44
CA ALA A 69 4.65 -20.89 -0.68
C ALA A 69 6.17 -20.81 -0.91
N LEU A 70 6.65 -19.67 -1.42
CA LEU A 70 8.07 -19.44 -1.76
C LEU A 70 8.80 -18.53 -0.75
N SER A 71 8.14 -18.07 0.32
CA SER A 71 8.78 -17.20 1.31
C SER A 71 9.50 -18.01 2.39
N LYS A 72 10.77 -17.67 2.63
CA LYS A 72 11.52 -18.19 3.79
C LYS A 72 11.11 -17.50 5.10
N SER A 73 10.52 -16.31 5.03
CA SER A 73 10.03 -15.54 6.17
C SER A 73 8.50 -15.63 6.31
N HIS A 74 8.00 -15.61 7.54
CA HIS A 74 6.60 -15.33 7.81
C HIS A 74 6.33 -13.83 7.55
N SER A 75 6.00 -13.47 6.31
CA SER A 75 5.50 -12.13 6.02
C SER A 75 4.03 -12.09 6.39
N LYS A 76 3.62 -11.08 7.17
CA LYS A 76 2.22 -10.84 7.50
C LYS A 76 1.64 -9.89 6.47
N GLU A 77 0.38 -10.11 6.12
CA GLU A 77 -0.38 -9.20 5.26
C GLU A 77 -1.42 -8.45 6.07
N VAL A 78 -1.64 -7.21 5.66
CA VAL A 78 -2.71 -6.36 6.15
C VAL A 78 -3.58 -5.95 4.98
N LEU A 79 -4.89 -6.01 5.18
CA LEU A 79 -5.90 -5.57 4.23
C LEU A 79 -6.59 -4.35 4.82
N TYR A 80 -6.58 -3.25 4.07
CA TYR A 80 -7.36 -2.06 4.39
C TYR A 80 -8.58 -1.95 3.49
N ILE A 81 -9.74 -1.65 4.07
CA ILE A 81 -10.93 -1.21 3.34
C ILE A 81 -11.20 0.23 3.76
N ALA A 82 -11.05 1.17 2.82
CA ALA A 82 -11.07 2.60 3.11
C ALA A 82 -12.12 3.35 2.27
N GLN A 83 -12.91 4.19 2.94
CA GLN A 83 -14.06 4.93 2.39
C GLN A 83 -13.93 6.45 2.51
#